data_AF-A0A973SF89-F1
#
_entry.id   AF-A0A973SF89-F1
#
_cell.length_a   1.000
_cell.length_b   1.000
_cell.length_c   1.000
_cell.angle_alpha   90.00
_cell.angle_beta   90.00
_cell.angle_gamma   90.00
#
_symmetry.space_group_name_H-M   'P 1'
#
loop_
_entity.id
_entity.type
_entity.pdbx_description
1 polymer ?
#
loop_
_entity_poly.entity_id
_entity_poly.type
_entity_poly.pdbx_seq_one_letter_code
_entity_poly.pdbx_strand_id
1 'polypeptide(L)'
;MSQQGGEYIAPAGSRLSALVPEGWAEQIARYQRGEFTPVPPRHAATVVLLRDRPAGPPDVYLLKRAATMSFAGGFYAFPGGRVDPRDADAEIAWAGPPAAEWAARFGSGEAEARALLCAAVRETFEESGVLFAGTDEHSVVADTTGADWEADRQALVSRETSLAALLAARSLVLRTDLLGAWSRWITPEFEPRRYDTAFFVAALPAGQVTRDVSGESETTAWLAPRQAIEDHIAGTALMLPPTITTLRDLSGYGSAEEAVRAAAGRTLKPIMATVQQRPDGSWHLEWEL
;
A
#
# COMPACT_ATOMS: atom_id res chain seq x y z
N MET A 1 0.17 7.43 -26.71
CA MET A 1 -1.27 7.09 -26.76
C MET A 1 -1.77 7.07 -25.33
N SER A 2 -2.79 7.89 -25.06
CA SER A 2 -3.36 8.14 -23.73
C SER A 2 -3.93 6.86 -23.13
N GLN A 3 -3.36 6.37 -22.03
CA GLN A 3 -4.13 5.49 -21.13
C GLN A 3 -5.35 6.31 -20.68
N GLN A 4 -6.55 5.96 -21.13
CA GLN A 4 -7.75 6.66 -20.71
C GLN A 4 -7.99 6.25 -19.26
N GLY A 5 -7.86 7.18 -18.31
CA GLY A 5 -7.97 6.88 -16.88
C GLY A 5 -9.37 6.47 -16.39
N GLY A 6 -10.28 6.08 -17.29
CA GLY A 6 -11.54 5.40 -16.94
C GLY A 6 -11.44 3.87 -16.87
N GLU A 7 -10.35 3.27 -17.35
CA GLU A 7 -10.24 1.81 -17.54
C GLU A 7 -10.24 0.98 -16.24
N TYR A 8 -10.09 1.61 -15.07
CA TYR A 8 -10.01 0.92 -13.77
C TYR A 8 -11.21 1.15 -12.84
N ILE A 9 -12.40 1.40 -13.40
CA ILE A 9 -13.60 1.75 -12.62
C ILE A 9 -14.76 0.76 -12.82
N ALA A 10 -15.00 -0.14 -11.86
CA ALA A 10 -16.21 -0.98 -11.75
C ALA A 10 -16.92 -0.87 -10.37
N PRO A 11 -18.26 -0.86 -10.25
CA PRO A 11 -18.97 -0.79 -8.96
C PRO A 11 -18.46 -1.78 -7.88
N ALA A 12 -18.65 -1.45 -6.60
CA ALA A 12 -18.31 -2.38 -5.51
C ALA A 12 -19.09 -3.70 -5.66
N GLY A 13 -18.41 -4.85 -5.48
CA GLY A 13 -18.99 -6.18 -5.70
C GLY A 13 -19.19 -6.56 -7.18
N SER A 14 -18.51 -5.87 -8.11
CA SER A 14 -18.53 -6.19 -9.54
C SER A 14 -17.15 -6.55 -10.09
N ARG A 15 -17.13 -7.22 -11.24
CA ARG A 15 -15.91 -7.61 -11.94
C ARG A 15 -15.26 -6.37 -12.54
N LEU A 16 -14.03 -6.06 -12.12
CA LEU A 16 -13.24 -5.02 -12.77
C LEU A 16 -12.62 -5.61 -14.04
N SER A 17 -12.79 -4.94 -15.19
CA SER A 17 -12.14 -5.33 -16.44
C SER A 17 -11.46 -4.13 -17.07
N ALA A 18 -10.21 -4.29 -17.46
CA ALA A 18 -9.43 -3.27 -18.14
C ALA A 18 -8.80 -3.85 -19.41
N LEU A 19 -8.74 -3.04 -20.47
CA LEU A 19 -8.02 -3.39 -21.68
C LEU A 19 -6.52 -3.50 -21.35
N VAL A 20 -5.87 -4.51 -21.89
CA VAL A 20 -4.43 -4.67 -21.76
C VAL A 20 -3.71 -3.70 -22.71
N PRO A 21 -2.69 -2.95 -22.25
CA PRO A 21 -1.87 -2.12 -23.13
C PRO A 21 -1.20 -2.94 -24.24
N GLU A 22 -1.09 -2.38 -25.46
CA GLU A 22 -0.54 -3.09 -26.63
C GLU A 22 0.81 -3.78 -26.36
N GLY A 23 1.70 -3.15 -25.58
CA GLY A 23 3.02 -3.69 -25.25
C GLY A 23 3.00 -4.96 -24.40
N TRP A 24 1.85 -5.37 -23.85
CA TRP A 24 1.71 -6.56 -23.00
C TRP A 24 1.13 -7.75 -23.77
N ALA A 25 0.55 -7.54 -24.96
CA ALA A 25 -0.17 -8.58 -25.71
C ALA A 25 0.73 -9.78 -26.05
N GLU A 26 1.97 -9.54 -26.49
CA GLU A 26 2.92 -10.61 -26.80
C GLU A 26 3.30 -11.40 -25.54
N GLN A 27 3.65 -10.71 -24.45
CA GLN A 27 4.02 -11.32 -23.18
C GLN A 27 2.89 -12.19 -22.62
N ILE A 28 1.66 -11.72 -22.70
CA ILE A 28 0.45 -12.47 -22.33
C ILE A 28 0.29 -13.72 -23.20
N ALA A 29 0.44 -13.58 -24.52
CA ALA A 29 0.29 -14.71 -25.44
C ALA A 29 1.36 -15.79 -25.17
N ARG A 30 2.59 -15.39 -24.84
CA ARG A 30 3.68 -16.30 -24.43
C ARG A 30 3.36 -17.02 -23.13
N TYR A 31 2.80 -16.31 -22.13
CA TYR A 31 2.34 -16.91 -20.88
C TYR A 31 1.24 -17.96 -21.11
N GLN A 32 0.23 -17.66 -21.94
CA GLN A 32 -0.84 -18.61 -22.24
C GLN A 32 -0.37 -19.86 -23.00
N ARG A 33 0.69 -19.74 -23.81
CA ARG A 33 1.35 -20.88 -24.46
C ARG A 33 2.27 -21.67 -23.52
N GLY A 34 2.45 -21.22 -22.27
CA GLY A 34 3.32 -21.88 -21.30
C GLY A 34 4.82 -21.73 -21.60
N GLU A 35 5.22 -20.67 -22.30
CA GLU A 35 6.62 -20.48 -22.71
C GLU A 35 7.56 -20.10 -21.56
N PHE A 36 7.02 -19.68 -20.41
CA PHE A 36 7.80 -19.39 -19.22
C PHE A 36 7.01 -19.68 -17.94
N THR A 37 7.74 -19.95 -16.87
CA THR A 37 7.18 -20.07 -15.52
C THR A 37 7.09 -18.68 -14.88
N PRO A 38 5.92 -18.28 -14.32
CA PRO A 38 5.79 -17.03 -13.60
C PRO A 38 6.83 -16.89 -12.49
N VAL A 39 7.45 -15.72 -12.40
CA VAL A 39 8.35 -15.43 -11.28
C VAL A 39 7.56 -15.38 -9.96
N PRO A 40 8.08 -15.90 -8.84
CA PRO A 40 7.44 -15.72 -7.54
C PRO A 40 7.30 -14.23 -7.21
N PRO A 41 6.13 -13.78 -6.72
CA PRO A 41 5.97 -12.38 -6.31
C PRO A 41 6.80 -12.09 -5.06
N ARG A 42 7.33 -10.86 -4.97
CA ARG A 42 8.00 -10.37 -3.77
C ARG A 42 6.98 -9.76 -2.82
N HIS A 43 7.06 -10.09 -1.54
CA HIS A 43 6.19 -9.48 -0.54
C HIS A 43 6.45 -7.97 -0.43
N ALA A 44 5.36 -7.22 -0.30
CA ALA A 44 5.36 -5.78 -0.13
C ALA A 44 4.23 -5.38 0.82
N ALA A 45 4.35 -4.20 1.40
CA ALA A 45 3.34 -3.64 2.26
C ALA A 45 3.12 -2.15 1.93
N THR A 46 1.90 -1.69 2.15
CA THR A 46 1.47 -0.33 1.82
C THR A 46 0.51 0.17 2.89
N VAL A 47 0.63 1.44 3.29
CA VAL A 47 -0.28 2.07 4.26
C VAL A 47 -1.01 3.23 3.61
N VAL A 48 -2.34 3.18 3.67
CA VAL A 48 -3.23 4.28 3.32
C VAL A 48 -3.44 5.14 4.55
N LEU A 49 -2.72 6.26 4.62
CA LEU A 49 -2.87 7.23 5.69
C LEU A 49 -4.14 8.06 5.49
N LEU A 50 -4.95 8.16 6.54
CA LEU A 50 -6.23 8.84 6.56
C LEU A 50 -6.18 10.04 7.52
N ARG A 51 -6.78 11.15 7.12
CA ARG A 51 -6.98 12.32 7.98
C ARG A 51 -8.40 12.82 7.86
N ASP A 52 -9.07 12.98 9.01
CA ASP A 52 -10.44 13.45 9.04
C ASP A 52 -10.59 14.88 8.51
N ARG A 53 -11.75 15.11 7.89
CA ARG A 53 -12.22 16.43 7.45
C ARG A 53 -13.42 16.86 8.30
N PRO A 54 -13.75 18.17 8.34
CA PRO A 54 -14.97 18.63 9.00
C PRO A 54 -16.26 17.98 8.48
N ALA A 55 -16.29 17.57 7.21
CA ALA A 55 -17.41 16.85 6.61
C ALA A 55 -16.96 15.94 5.45
N GLY A 56 -17.64 14.81 5.30
CA GLY A 56 -17.40 13.82 4.24
C GLY A 56 -16.26 12.84 4.56
N PRO A 57 -15.91 11.95 3.60
CA PRO A 57 -14.87 10.94 3.81
C PRO A 57 -13.51 11.52 4.23
N PRO A 58 -12.65 10.79 4.95
CA PRO A 58 -11.32 11.29 5.28
C PRO A 58 -10.50 11.57 4.02
N ASP A 59 -9.60 12.56 4.07
CA ASP A 59 -8.57 12.71 3.06
C ASP A 59 -7.59 11.54 3.11
N VAL A 60 -7.05 11.17 1.96
CA VAL A 60 -5.99 10.16 1.81
C VAL A 60 -4.67 10.82 1.47
N TYR A 61 -3.58 10.31 2.04
CA TYR A 61 -2.23 10.72 1.65
C TYR A 61 -1.77 9.94 0.42
N LEU A 62 -1.43 10.65 -0.65
CA LEU A 62 -0.91 10.09 -1.88
C LEU A 62 0.45 10.69 -2.21
N LEU A 63 1.34 9.88 -2.75
CA LEU A 63 2.60 10.30 -3.34
C LEU A 63 2.58 10.10 -4.85
N LYS A 64 3.16 11.03 -5.59
CA LYS A 64 3.40 10.89 -7.03
C LYS A 64 4.81 10.34 -7.24
N ARG A 65 4.89 9.13 -7.77
CA ARG A 65 6.15 8.43 -8.06
C ARG A 65 6.98 9.23 -9.07
N ALA A 66 8.29 9.28 -8.89
CA ALA A 66 9.17 9.95 -9.85
C ALA A 66 8.99 9.39 -11.28
N ALA A 67 8.91 10.27 -12.28
CA ALA A 67 8.71 9.88 -13.68
C ALA A 67 9.85 8.99 -14.22
N THR A 68 11.03 9.05 -13.60
CA THR A 68 12.20 8.23 -13.93
C THR A 68 12.09 6.78 -13.45
N MET A 69 11.08 6.43 -12.63
CA MET A 69 10.91 5.07 -12.15
C MET A 69 10.51 4.12 -13.29
N SER A 70 11.24 3.01 -13.41
CA SER A 70 11.02 1.99 -14.45
C SER A 70 9.65 1.28 -14.40
N PHE A 71 8.89 1.43 -13.32
CA PHE A 71 7.53 0.89 -13.18
C PHE A 71 6.63 1.94 -12.52
N ALA A 72 5.51 2.23 -13.20
CA ALA A 72 4.50 3.21 -12.77
C ALA A 72 5.10 4.59 -12.40
N GLY A 73 6.13 5.04 -13.14
CA GLY A 73 6.66 6.40 -12.97
C GLY A 73 5.59 7.45 -13.30
N GLY A 74 5.48 8.48 -12.47
CA GLY A 74 4.45 9.52 -12.59
C GLY A 74 3.06 9.13 -12.08
N PHE A 75 2.85 7.87 -11.64
CA PHE A 75 1.58 7.43 -11.07
C PHE A 75 1.48 7.82 -9.60
N TYR A 76 0.25 8.03 -9.14
CA TYR A 76 -0.06 8.20 -7.73
C TYR A 76 -0.17 6.84 -7.03
N ALA A 77 0.39 6.78 -5.83
CA ALA A 77 0.39 5.61 -4.97
C ALA A 77 0.30 6.03 -3.50
N PHE A 78 0.14 5.06 -2.61
CA PHE A 78 0.29 5.25 -1.17
C PHE A 78 1.72 4.93 -0.73
N PRO A 79 2.15 5.38 0.46
CA PRO A 79 3.42 4.96 1.04
C PRO A 79 3.56 3.44 1.14
N GLY A 80 4.68 2.90 0.69
CA GLY A 80 4.89 1.46 0.74
C GLY A 80 6.02 0.93 -0.12
N GLY A 81 6.45 -0.27 0.21
CA GLY A 81 7.60 -0.88 -0.44
C GLY A 81 7.74 -2.36 -0.12
N ARG A 82 8.91 -2.89 -0.46
CA ARG A 82 9.19 -4.32 -0.32
C ARG A 82 9.47 -4.67 1.13
N VAL A 83 9.06 -5.87 1.52
CA VAL A 83 9.55 -6.47 2.76
C VAL A 83 11.07 -6.66 2.65
N ASP A 84 11.80 -6.13 3.62
CA ASP A 84 13.22 -6.35 3.83
C ASP A 84 13.42 -7.54 4.77
N PRO A 85 14.48 -8.37 4.62
CA PRO A 85 14.75 -9.45 5.57
C PRO A 85 14.79 -9.03 7.04
N ARG A 86 15.16 -7.77 7.34
CA ARG A 86 15.19 -7.19 8.69
C ARG A 86 13.80 -6.89 9.25
N ASP A 87 12.75 -6.90 8.42
CA ASP A 87 11.36 -6.71 8.87
C ASP A 87 10.82 -7.98 9.56
N ALA A 88 11.44 -9.14 9.34
CA ALA A 88 11.02 -10.40 9.94
C ALA A 88 11.56 -10.62 11.38
N ASP A 89 12.16 -9.59 11.99
CA ASP A 89 12.77 -9.69 13.32
C ASP A 89 11.72 -9.98 14.41
N ALA A 90 11.82 -11.17 15.02
CA ALA A 90 10.90 -11.66 16.03
C ALA A 90 10.99 -10.90 17.36
N GLU A 91 12.09 -10.18 17.61
CA GLU A 91 12.33 -9.44 18.86
C GLU A 91 11.59 -8.09 18.91
N ILE A 92 10.96 -7.67 17.82
CA ILE A 92 10.13 -6.46 17.81
C ILE A 92 8.92 -6.67 18.73
N ALA A 93 8.96 -6.00 19.88
CA ALA A 93 7.82 -5.82 20.76
C ALA A 93 6.77 -4.92 20.10
N TRP A 94 5.50 -5.33 20.19
CA TRP A 94 4.40 -4.52 19.69
C TRP A 94 3.19 -4.56 20.60
N ALA A 95 2.40 -3.49 20.53
CA ALA A 95 1.04 -3.47 21.03
C ALA A 95 0.06 -3.82 19.91
N GLY A 96 -0.98 -4.57 20.27
CA GLY A 96 -2.03 -5.02 19.37
C GLY A 96 -2.14 -6.54 19.26
N PRO A 97 -2.87 -7.03 18.24
CA PRO A 97 -3.12 -8.46 18.09
C PRO A 97 -1.81 -9.28 18.04
N PRO A 98 -1.80 -10.50 18.58
CA PRO A 98 -0.64 -11.38 18.48
C PRO A 98 -0.38 -11.76 17.01
N ALA A 99 0.86 -12.15 16.70
CA ALA A 99 1.26 -12.49 15.32
C ALA A 99 0.40 -13.61 14.71
N ALA A 100 -0.03 -14.57 15.52
CA ALA A 100 -0.95 -15.64 15.12
C ALA A 100 -2.30 -15.12 14.60
N GLU A 101 -2.85 -14.06 15.21
CA GLU A 101 -4.12 -13.48 14.78
C GLU A 101 -3.95 -12.75 13.45
N TRP A 102 -2.87 -11.98 13.31
CA TRP A 102 -2.52 -11.36 12.04
C TRP A 102 -2.28 -12.38 10.93
N ALA A 103 -1.54 -13.45 11.21
CA ALA A 103 -1.30 -14.56 10.29
C ALA A 103 -2.61 -15.21 9.81
N ALA A 104 -3.56 -15.45 10.72
CA ALA A 104 -4.88 -15.97 10.37
C ALA A 104 -5.65 -15.01 9.46
N ARG A 105 -5.64 -13.69 9.75
CA ARG A 105 -6.28 -12.67 8.90
C ARG A 105 -5.62 -12.56 7.53
N PHE A 106 -4.32 -12.80 7.45
CA PHE A 106 -3.55 -12.67 6.22
C PHE A 106 -3.53 -13.95 5.37
N GLY A 107 -3.95 -15.08 5.94
CA GLY A 107 -3.81 -16.39 5.32
C GLY A 107 -2.34 -16.78 5.14
N SER A 108 -1.48 -16.40 6.09
CA SER A 108 -0.03 -16.60 6.04
C SER A 108 0.51 -17.20 7.34
N GLY A 109 1.83 -17.38 7.45
CA GLY A 109 2.51 -17.72 8.70
C GLY A 109 2.85 -16.49 9.55
N GLU A 110 3.10 -16.69 10.85
CA GLU A 110 3.42 -15.59 11.80
C GLU A 110 4.62 -14.74 11.37
N ALA A 111 5.65 -15.37 10.81
CA ALA A 111 6.84 -14.67 10.32
C ALA A 111 6.52 -13.74 9.13
N GLU A 112 5.68 -14.19 8.19
CA GLU A 112 5.25 -13.37 7.05
C GLU A 112 4.36 -12.22 7.52
N ALA A 113 3.41 -12.50 8.42
CA ALA A 113 2.53 -11.47 8.97
C ALA A 113 3.32 -10.37 9.71
N ARG A 114 4.29 -10.77 10.54
CA ARG A 114 5.22 -9.87 11.21
C ARG A 114 6.01 -9.01 10.21
N ALA A 115 6.59 -9.64 9.19
CA ALA A 115 7.38 -8.95 8.19
C ALA A 115 6.54 -7.93 7.40
N LEU A 116 5.29 -8.26 7.06
CA LEU A 116 4.37 -7.33 6.38
C LEU A 116 4.01 -6.14 7.26
N LEU A 117 3.72 -6.35 8.55
CA LEU A 117 3.41 -5.26 9.50
C LEU A 117 4.62 -4.34 9.71
N CYS A 118 5.81 -4.91 9.89
CA CYS A 118 7.03 -4.13 10.10
C CYS A 118 7.41 -3.36 8.83
N ALA A 119 7.31 -3.99 7.65
CA ALA A 119 7.49 -3.31 6.37
C ALA A 119 6.50 -2.15 6.19
N ALA A 120 5.22 -2.34 6.54
CA ALA A 120 4.21 -1.29 6.45
C ALA A 120 4.60 -0.04 7.25
N VAL A 121 5.02 -0.23 8.51
CA VAL A 121 5.41 0.89 9.38
C VAL A 121 6.75 1.50 8.96
N ARG A 122 7.73 0.67 8.62
CA ARG A 122 9.05 1.13 8.16
C ARG A 122 8.92 2.01 6.92
N GLU A 123 8.27 1.49 5.87
CA GLU A 123 8.10 2.20 4.60
C GLU A 123 7.30 3.50 4.80
N THR A 124 6.28 3.48 5.67
CA THR A 124 5.53 4.71 5.99
C THR A 124 6.44 5.77 6.63
N PHE A 125 7.31 5.36 7.56
CA PHE A 125 8.22 6.30 8.20
C PHE A 125 9.29 6.81 7.23
N GLU A 126 9.86 5.92 6.42
CA GLU A 126 10.83 6.25 5.39
C GLU A 126 10.25 7.28 4.39
N GLU A 127 9.03 7.08 3.89
CA GLU A 127 8.49 7.89 2.80
C GLU A 127 7.68 9.12 3.24
N SER A 128 7.10 9.11 4.44
CA SER A 128 6.23 10.20 4.91
C SER A 128 6.65 10.83 6.24
N GLY A 129 7.61 10.23 6.95
CA GLY A 129 7.99 10.62 8.31
C GLY A 129 6.98 10.22 9.38
N VAL A 130 5.88 9.52 9.03
CA VAL A 130 4.88 9.05 9.99
C VAL A 130 5.29 7.70 10.57
N LEU A 131 5.28 7.59 11.90
CA LEU A 131 5.68 6.38 12.64
C LEU A 131 4.53 5.84 13.50
N PHE A 132 4.17 4.59 13.29
CA PHE A 132 3.21 3.87 14.14
C PHE A 132 3.93 3.16 15.30
N ALA A 133 4.39 3.95 16.27
CA ALA A 133 5.05 3.48 17.47
C ALA A 133 4.75 4.38 18.67
N GLY A 134 4.90 3.82 19.88
CA GLY A 134 4.70 4.52 21.14
C GLY A 134 5.52 3.90 22.27
N THR A 135 5.50 4.47 23.45
CA THR A 135 6.14 3.88 24.63
C THR A 135 5.38 2.67 25.17
N ASP A 136 4.10 2.57 24.82
CA ASP A 136 3.16 1.54 25.27
C ASP A 136 1.94 1.49 24.33
N GLU A 137 0.96 0.65 24.68
CA GLU A 137 -0.29 0.44 23.93
C GLU A 137 -1.27 1.63 23.98
N HIS A 138 -1.01 2.65 24.78
CA HIS A 138 -1.88 3.81 24.94
C HIS A 138 -1.30 5.09 24.33
N SER A 139 -0.03 5.10 23.97
CA SER A 139 0.66 6.28 23.45
C SER A 139 1.14 6.12 22.01
N VAL A 140 1.33 7.25 21.33
CA VAL A 140 2.05 7.36 20.07
C VAL A 140 3.14 8.41 20.23
N VAL A 141 4.21 8.30 19.45
CA VAL A 141 5.15 9.42 19.28
C VAL A 141 4.40 10.60 18.67
N ALA A 142 4.30 11.71 19.38
CA ALA A 142 3.53 12.87 18.93
C ALA A 142 4.24 13.67 17.83
N ASP A 143 5.57 13.71 17.81
CA ASP A 143 6.34 14.51 16.84
C ASP A 143 7.59 13.74 16.38
N THR A 144 7.69 13.55 15.07
CA THR A 144 8.78 12.86 14.35
C THR A 144 9.55 13.82 13.42
N THR A 145 9.45 15.13 13.65
CA THR A 145 10.05 16.16 12.77
C THR A 145 11.41 16.67 13.24
N GLY A 146 11.84 16.31 14.46
CA GLY A 146 13.14 16.68 15.03
C GLY A 146 14.33 16.18 14.21
N ALA A 147 15.49 16.85 14.37
CA ALA A 147 16.70 16.51 13.61
C ALA A 147 17.23 15.10 13.92
N ASP A 148 17.03 14.63 15.15
CA ASP A 148 17.35 13.27 15.58
C ASP A 148 16.43 12.23 14.91
N TRP A 149 15.14 12.54 14.78
CA TRP A 149 14.19 11.70 14.04
C TRP A 149 14.52 11.63 12.55
N GLU A 150 14.92 12.75 11.96
CA GLU A 150 15.36 12.77 10.57
C GLU A 150 16.64 11.95 10.38
N ALA A 151 17.60 12.02 11.30
CA ALA A 151 18.79 11.18 11.25
C ALA A 151 18.46 9.67 11.30
N ASP A 152 17.55 9.27 12.17
CA ASP A 152 17.10 7.87 12.25
C ASP A 152 16.35 7.42 10.99
N ARG A 153 15.51 8.29 10.42
CA ARG A 153 14.83 8.02 9.15
C ARG A 153 15.83 7.82 8.03
N GLN A 154 16.84 8.69 7.91
CA GLN A 154 17.89 8.54 6.90
C GLN A 154 18.68 7.25 7.10
N ALA A 155 18.98 6.87 8.33
CA ALA A 155 19.65 5.60 8.63
C ALA A 155 18.80 4.38 8.23
N LEU A 156 17.47 4.45 8.30
CA LEU A 156 16.59 3.41 7.76
C LEU A 156 16.64 3.37 6.22
N VAL A 157 16.46 4.53 5.57
CA VAL A 157 16.51 4.66 4.10
C VAL A 157 17.84 4.17 3.54
N SER A 158 18.97 4.53 4.16
CA SER A 158 20.32 4.09 3.77
C SER A 158 20.65 2.68 4.21
N ARG A 159 19.76 2.04 4.99
CA ARG A 159 19.89 0.69 5.54
C ARG A 159 21.02 0.50 6.55
N GLU A 160 21.49 1.59 7.15
CA GLU A 160 22.46 1.60 8.24
C GLU A 160 21.88 1.05 9.55
N THR A 161 20.56 1.18 9.75
CA THR A 161 19.83 0.60 10.89
C THR A 161 18.63 -0.23 10.43
N SER A 162 17.98 -0.92 11.37
CA SER A 162 16.70 -1.62 11.16
C SER A 162 15.60 -0.95 11.97
N LEU A 163 14.33 -1.21 11.61
CA LEU A 163 13.20 -0.73 12.41
C LEU A 163 13.29 -1.25 13.85
N ALA A 164 13.66 -2.52 14.04
CA ALA A 164 13.86 -3.11 15.36
C ALA A 164 14.89 -2.33 16.20
N ALA A 165 16.05 -2.01 15.61
CA ALA A 165 17.11 -1.28 16.29
C ALA A 165 16.69 0.16 16.62
N LEU A 166 15.99 0.84 15.72
CA LEU A 166 15.43 2.18 15.97
C LEU A 166 14.47 2.15 17.16
N LEU A 167 13.50 1.23 17.14
CA LEU A 167 12.49 1.11 18.20
C LEU A 167 13.14 0.79 19.55
N ALA A 168 14.09 -0.14 19.58
CA ALA A 168 14.83 -0.49 20.80
C ALA A 168 15.63 0.71 21.35
N ALA A 169 16.36 1.43 20.49
CA ALA A 169 17.15 2.60 20.90
C ALA A 169 16.29 3.72 21.49
N ARG A 170 15.04 3.84 21.02
CA ARG A 170 14.08 4.84 21.50
C ARG A 170 13.12 4.32 22.58
N SER A 171 13.29 3.08 23.04
CA SER A 171 12.37 2.43 24.00
C SER A 171 10.90 2.48 23.55
N LEU A 172 10.67 2.19 22.27
CA LEU A 172 9.35 2.18 21.64
C LEU A 172 8.91 0.77 21.29
N VAL A 173 7.59 0.57 21.31
CA VAL A 173 6.92 -0.60 20.77
C VAL A 173 6.18 -0.23 19.48
N LEU A 174 6.11 -1.17 18.55
CA LEU A 174 5.33 -1.01 17.34
C LEU A 174 3.82 -0.99 17.68
N ARG A 175 3.04 -0.10 17.08
CA ARG A 175 1.59 0.02 17.32
C ARG A 175 0.79 -0.68 16.21
N THR A 176 0.82 -2.01 16.19
CA THR A 176 0.13 -2.79 15.15
C THR A 176 -1.39 -2.69 15.23
N ASP A 177 -1.93 -2.38 16.41
CA ASP A 177 -3.35 -2.11 16.65
C ASP A 177 -3.88 -0.85 15.95
N LEU A 178 -2.99 0.05 15.52
CA LEU A 178 -3.36 1.23 14.73
C LEU A 178 -3.49 0.94 13.24
N LEU A 179 -3.09 -0.26 12.79
CA LEU A 179 -3.19 -0.69 11.40
C LEU A 179 -4.47 -1.52 11.20
N GLY A 180 -5.21 -1.23 10.13
CA GLY A 180 -6.33 -2.03 9.66
C GLY A 180 -5.98 -2.79 8.39
N ALA A 181 -6.09 -4.12 8.37
CA ALA A 181 -5.90 -4.91 7.16
C ALA A 181 -7.00 -4.62 6.12
N TRP A 182 -6.62 -4.20 4.91
CA TRP A 182 -7.57 -3.72 3.90
C TRP A 182 -7.76 -4.67 2.73
N SER A 183 -6.70 -4.93 1.98
CA SER A 183 -6.72 -5.80 0.79
C SER A 183 -5.33 -6.36 0.49
N ARG A 184 -5.24 -7.42 -0.31
CA ARG A 184 -3.96 -8.00 -0.76
C ARG A 184 -3.98 -8.16 -2.25
N TRP A 185 -3.04 -7.52 -2.93
CA TRP A 185 -2.98 -7.49 -4.40
C TRP A 185 -1.73 -8.19 -4.90
N ILE A 186 -1.91 -9.15 -5.80
CA ILE A 186 -0.80 -9.86 -6.45
C ILE A 186 -0.71 -9.41 -7.90
N THR A 187 0.50 -9.00 -8.31
CA THR A 187 0.79 -8.66 -9.70
C THR A 187 0.55 -9.89 -10.61
N PRO A 188 -0.07 -9.73 -11.80
CA PRO A 188 -0.37 -10.84 -12.71
C PRO A 188 0.84 -11.71 -13.06
N GLU A 189 0.58 -12.97 -13.39
CA GLU A 189 1.63 -13.99 -13.59
C GLU A 189 2.52 -13.78 -14.82
N PHE A 190 2.00 -13.10 -15.84
CA PHE A 190 2.77 -12.80 -17.06
C PHE A 190 3.78 -11.66 -16.86
N GLU A 191 3.68 -10.89 -15.77
CA GLU A 191 4.58 -9.79 -15.48
C GLU A 191 5.95 -10.31 -14.99
N PRO A 192 7.07 -9.78 -15.51
CA PRO A 192 8.41 -10.18 -15.09
C PRO A 192 8.81 -9.63 -13.71
N ARG A 193 8.08 -8.63 -13.20
CA ARG A 193 8.30 -8.05 -11.87
C ARG A 193 7.00 -8.12 -11.10
N ARG A 194 6.94 -9.02 -10.13
CA ARG A 194 5.72 -9.31 -9.39
C ARG A 194 5.86 -8.95 -7.92
N TYR A 195 4.78 -8.40 -7.38
CA TYR A 195 4.63 -8.06 -5.97
C TYR A 195 3.36 -8.71 -5.43
N ASP A 196 3.43 -9.13 -4.18
CA ASP A 196 2.31 -9.57 -3.36
C ASP A 196 2.19 -8.58 -2.21
N THR A 197 1.28 -7.62 -2.39
CA THR A 197 1.25 -6.39 -1.60
C THR A 197 0.08 -6.42 -0.63
N ALA A 198 0.37 -6.39 0.67
CA ALA A 198 -0.63 -6.17 1.71
C ALA A 198 -0.90 -4.67 1.88
N PHE A 199 -2.16 -4.27 1.78
CA PHE A 199 -2.60 -2.91 2.00
C PHE A 199 -3.20 -2.78 3.39
N PHE A 200 -2.77 -1.77 4.12
CA PHE A 200 -3.27 -1.37 5.42
C PHE A 200 -3.93 0.01 5.32
N VAL A 201 -4.92 0.27 6.17
CA VAL A 201 -5.46 1.61 6.41
C VAL A 201 -5.09 2.05 7.82
N ALA A 202 -4.78 3.32 8.01
CA ALA A 202 -4.46 3.86 9.33
C ALA A 202 -4.83 5.34 9.41
N ALA A 203 -5.34 5.77 10.57
CA ALA A 203 -5.49 7.19 10.86
C ALA A 203 -4.11 7.81 11.13
N LEU A 204 -3.89 9.05 10.67
CA LEU A 204 -2.69 9.81 11.00
C LEU A 204 -2.55 9.94 12.53
N PRO A 205 -1.45 9.47 13.15
CA PRO A 205 -1.27 9.58 14.59
C PRO A 205 -1.33 11.02 15.07
N ALA A 206 -1.96 11.24 16.22
CA ALA A 206 -2.15 12.57 16.78
C ALA A 206 -0.79 13.29 16.99
N GLY A 207 -0.70 14.52 16.49
CA GLY A 207 0.51 15.36 16.58
C GLY A 207 1.47 15.20 15.39
N GLN A 208 1.48 14.05 14.72
CA GLN A 208 2.39 13.83 13.61
C GLN A 208 1.93 14.56 12.34
N VAL A 209 2.89 14.93 11.51
CA VAL A 209 2.66 15.55 10.20
C VAL A 209 3.39 14.76 9.14
N THR A 210 2.76 14.58 7.99
CA THR A 210 3.43 14.02 6.81
C THR A 210 4.41 15.03 6.25
N ARG A 211 5.54 14.55 5.73
CA ARG A 211 6.56 15.38 5.08
C ARG A 211 6.91 14.80 3.71
N ASP A 212 7.25 15.68 2.78
CA ASP A 212 7.79 15.29 1.47
C ASP A 212 9.29 15.04 1.62
N VAL A 213 9.63 13.82 2.02
CA VAL A 213 11.00 13.45 2.46
C VAL A 213 11.56 12.25 1.71
N SER A 214 10.79 11.69 0.78
CA SER A 214 11.24 10.61 -0.10
C SER A 214 11.98 11.20 -1.30
N GLY A 215 13.15 10.64 -1.61
CA GLY A 215 13.85 10.93 -2.88
C GLY A 215 13.21 10.25 -4.09
N GLU A 216 12.20 9.40 -3.87
CA GLU A 216 11.51 8.61 -4.90
C GLU A 216 10.15 9.20 -5.32
N SER A 217 9.65 10.22 -4.62
CA SER A 217 8.43 10.97 -4.99
C SER A 217 8.75 12.36 -5.53
N GLU A 218 8.00 12.78 -6.55
CA GLU A 218 8.07 14.15 -7.09
C GLU A 218 7.28 15.14 -6.24
N THR A 219 6.13 14.70 -5.72
CA THR A 219 5.20 15.51 -4.92
C THR A 219 4.33 14.60 -4.05
N THR A 220 3.78 15.16 -2.98
CA THR A 220 2.81 14.49 -2.10
C THR A 220 1.53 15.33 -1.99
N ALA A 221 0.40 14.70 -1.71
CA ALA A 221 -0.89 15.39 -1.59
C ALA A 221 -1.83 14.67 -0.62
N TRP A 222 -2.57 15.46 0.16
CA TRP A 222 -3.78 15.00 0.84
C TRP A 222 -4.97 15.30 -0.05
N LEU A 223 -5.67 14.27 -0.52
CA LEU A 223 -6.81 14.41 -1.42
C LEU A 223 -8.04 13.70 -0.87
N ALA A 224 -9.21 14.29 -1.10
CA ALA A 224 -10.46 13.57 -0.93
C ALA A 224 -10.49 12.37 -1.90
N PRO A 225 -10.94 11.17 -1.49
CA PRO A 225 -10.99 10.01 -2.37
C PRO A 225 -11.72 10.28 -3.69
N ARG A 226 -12.85 11.00 -3.63
CA ARG A 226 -13.62 11.43 -4.81
C ARG A 226 -12.80 12.29 -5.77
N GLN A 227 -12.05 13.27 -5.24
CA GLN A 227 -11.21 14.15 -6.06
C GLN A 227 -10.13 13.33 -6.79
N ALA A 228 -9.44 12.45 -6.06
CA ALA A 228 -8.42 11.59 -6.66
C ALA A 228 -8.99 10.68 -7.77
N ILE A 229 -10.21 10.14 -7.59
CA ILE A 229 -10.89 9.35 -8.61
C ILE A 229 -11.24 10.21 -9.84
N GLU A 230 -11.73 11.44 -9.64
CA GLU A 230 -12.04 12.36 -10.74
C GLU A 230 -10.78 12.76 -11.53
N ASP A 231 -9.67 13.02 -10.83
CA ASP A 231 -8.37 13.28 -11.46
C ASP A 231 -7.82 12.07 -12.23
N HIS A 232 -8.08 10.86 -11.73
CA HIS A 232 -7.79 9.64 -12.48
C HIS A 232 -8.57 9.58 -13.78
N ILE A 233 -9.90 9.76 -13.73
CA ILE A 233 -10.79 9.74 -14.89
C ILE A 233 -10.35 10.79 -15.93
N ALA A 234 -9.96 11.98 -15.46
CA ALA A 234 -9.46 13.06 -16.29
C ALA A 234 -8.05 12.80 -16.88
N GLY A 235 -7.36 11.75 -16.44
CA GLY A 235 -6.00 11.41 -16.86
C GLY A 235 -4.91 12.29 -16.25
N THR A 236 -5.23 13.11 -15.25
CA THR A 236 -4.29 14.02 -14.57
C THR A 236 -3.60 13.36 -13.38
N ALA A 237 -4.20 12.31 -12.80
CA ALA A 237 -3.62 11.49 -11.73
C ALA A 237 -3.76 9.99 -12.06
N LEU A 238 -2.89 9.47 -12.92
CA LEU A 238 -2.90 8.04 -13.24
C LEU A 238 -2.53 7.20 -12.01
N MET A 239 -3.24 6.10 -11.83
CA MET A 239 -3.14 5.23 -10.66
C MET A 239 -3.37 3.78 -11.12
N LEU A 240 -2.76 2.84 -10.39
CA LEU A 240 -2.97 1.42 -10.63
C LEU A 240 -4.29 0.93 -9.98
N PRO A 241 -4.84 -0.22 -10.43
CA PRO A 241 -6.08 -0.77 -9.89
C PRO A 241 -6.17 -0.87 -8.36
N PRO A 242 -5.11 -1.29 -7.63
CA PRO A 242 -5.16 -1.34 -6.16
C PRO A 242 -5.46 0.02 -5.53
N THR A 243 -4.85 1.08 -6.06
CA THR A 243 -5.02 2.45 -5.55
C THR A 243 -6.44 2.95 -5.81
N ILE A 244 -6.92 2.88 -7.05
CA ILE A 244 -8.27 3.37 -7.42
C ILE A 244 -9.37 2.59 -6.70
N THR A 245 -9.23 1.27 -6.60
CA THR A 245 -10.20 0.44 -5.87
C THR A 245 -10.26 0.83 -4.40
N THR A 246 -9.11 1.03 -3.77
CA THR A 246 -9.03 1.44 -2.36
C THR A 246 -9.68 2.81 -2.13
N LEU A 247 -9.45 3.79 -3.01
CA LEU A 247 -10.09 5.11 -2.92
C LEU A 247 -11.62 5.01 -3.04
N ARG A 248 -12.13 4.08 -3.84
CA ARG A 248 -13.58 3.88 -4.01
C ARG A 248 -14.21 3.24 -2.80
N ASP A 249 -13.56 2.24 -2.22
CA ASP A 249 -14.00 1.67 -0.93
C ASP A 249 -14.03 2.77 0.14
N LEU A 250 -12.95 3.56 0.25
CA LEU A 250 -12.81 4.61 1.25
C LEU A 250 -13.82 5.76 1.08
N SER A 251 -14.35 5.96 -0.13
CA SER A 251 -15.40 6.95 -0.39
C SER A 251 -16.72 6.66 0.35
N GLY A 252 -16.90 5.43 0.84
CA GLY A 252 -18.09 5.00 1.58
C GLY A 252 -18.08 5.31 3.09
N TYR A 253 -16.95 5.74 3.65
CA TYR A 253 -16.81 5.97 5.09
C TYR A 253 -16.84 7.46 5.42
N GLY A 254 -17.37 7.82 6.59
CA GLY A 254 -17.49 9.20 7.07
C GLY A 254 -16.29 9.69 7.88
N SER A 255 -15.42 8.80 8.35
CA SER A 255 -14.19 9.15 9.09
C SER A 255 -13.08 8.11 8.94
N ALA A 256 -11.86 8.50 9.29
CA ALA A 256 -10.70 7.63 9.40
C ALA A 256 -10.93 6.50 10.41
N GLU A 257 -11.52 6.83 11.57
CA GLU A 257 -11.86 5.83 12.60
C GLU A 257 -12.85 4.79 12.06
N GLU A 258 -13.87 5.21 11.31
CA GLU A 258 -14.85 4.31 10.73
C GLU A 258 -14.20 3.34 9.73
N ALA A 259 -13.32 3.85 8.86
CA ALA A 259 -12.57 3.04 7.91
C ALA A 259 -11.64 2.03 8.61
N VAL A 260 -10.89 2.45 9.63
CA VAL A 260 -10.01 1.56 10.41
C VAL A 260 -10.82 0.49 11.14
N ARG A 261 -11.97 0.86 11.74
CA ARG A 261 -12.86 -0.11 12.40
C ARG A 261 -13.42 -1.13 11.42
N ALA A 262 -13.79 -0.70 10.21
CA ALA A 262 -14.28 -1.60 9.17
C ALA A 262 -13.22 -2.62 8.72
N ALA A 263 -11.93 -2.30 8.84
CA ALA A 263 -10.84 -3.21 8.54
C ALA A 263 -10.76 -4.42 9.49
N ALA A 264 -11.31 -4.32 10.71
CA ALA A 264 -11.27 -5.41 11.70
C ALA A 264 -12.00 -6.68 11.24
N GLY A 265 -13.00 -6.55 10.36
CA GLY A 265 -13.75 -7.66 9.79
C GLY A 265 -13.18 -8.22 8.48
N ARG A 266 -12.09 -7.66 7.95
CA ARG A 266 -11.53 -8.03 6.64
C ARG A 266 -10.46 -9.11 6.79
N THR A 267 -10.38 -9.98 5.78
CA THR A 267 -9.25 -10.88 5.56
C THR A 267 -8.51 -10.47 4.31
N LEU A 268 -7.20 -10.71 4.26
CA LEU A 268 -6.38 -10.38 3.10
C LEU A 268 -6.40 -11.50 2.06
N LYS A 269 -7.60 -11.85 1.57
CA LYS A 269 -7.74 -12.77 0.44
C LYS A 269 -7.01 -12.16 -0.77
N PRO A 270 -6.12 -12.90 -1.46
CA PRO A 270 -5.41 -12.38 -2.61
C PRO A 270 -6.34 -11.99 -3.77
N ILE A 271 -6.13 -10.79 -4.30
CA ILE A 271 -6.75 -10.26 -5.52
C ILE A 271 -5.68 -10.26 -6.61
N MET A 272 -5.88 -11.06 -7.65
CA MET A 272 -4.97 -11.17 -8.80
C MET A 272 -5.79 -11.12 -10.08
N ALA A 273 -5.30 -10.37 -11.08
CA ALA A 273 -5.97 -10.33 -12.37
C ALA A 273 -5.84 -11.67 -13.08
N THR A 274 -6.91 -12.10 -13.72
CA THR A 274 -6.87 -13.14 -14.76
C THR A 274 -6.85 -12.48 -16.13
N VAL A 275 -6.17 -13.12 -17.08
CA VAL A 275 -6.15 -12.65 -18.47
C VAL A 275 -7.28 -13.32 -19.24
N GLN A 276 -8.03 -12.54 -20.01
CA GLN A 276 -9.09 -13.02 -20.90
C GLN A 276 -8.90 -12.47 -22.31
N GLN A 277 -9.07 -13.31 -23.33
CA GLN A 277 -9.18 -12.85 -24.72
C GLN A 277 -10.64 -12.64 -25.07
N ARG A 278 -10.97 -11.49 -25.66
CA ARG A 278 -12.30 -11.23 -26.23
C ARG A 278 -12.40 -11.79 -27.65
N PRO A 279 -13.62 -12.00 -28.19
CA PRO A 279 -13.81 -12.51 -29.55
C PRO A 279 -13.20 -11.64 -30.67
N ASP A 280 -13.00 -10.34 -30.41
CA ASP A 280 -12.34 -9.40 -31.32
C ASP A 280 -10.80 -9.50 -31.28
N GLY A 281 -10.25 -10.41 -30.48
CA GLY A 281 -8.82 -10.64 -30.32
C GLY A 281 -8.15 -9.77 -29.26
N SER A 282 -8.86 -8.81 -28.67
CA SER A 282 -8.32 -7.94 -27.61
C SER A 282 -8.10 -8.70 -26.29
N TRP A 283 -7.08 -8.30 -25.55
CA TRP A 283 -6.75 -8.87 -24.23
C TRP A 283 -7.28 -7.96 -23.12
N HIS A 284 -7.89 -8.57 -22.11
CA HIS A 284 -8.39 -7.89 -20.92
C HIS A 284 -7.81 -8.52 -19.66
N LEU A 285 -7.53 -7.66 -18.68
CA LEU A 285 -7.32 -8.07 -17.30
C LEU A 285 -8.66 -8.03 -16.58
N GLU A 286 -8.95 -9.06 -15.80
CA GLU A 286 -10.18 -9.16 -15.03
C GLU A 286 -9.89 -9.53 -13.57
N TRP A 287 -10.40 -8.72 -12.65
CA TRP A 287 -10.28 -8.92 -11.21
C TRP A 287 -11.64 -9.23 -10.59
N GLU A 288 -11.65 -10.15 -9.63
CA GLU A 288 -12.76 -10.37 -8.71
C GLU A 288 -12.48 -9.56 -7.44
N LEU A 289 -13.33 -8.56 -7.18
CA LEU A 289 -13.22 -7.63 -6.06
C LEU A 289 -14.20 -8.00 -4.94
#